data_AF-A0A438IN04-F1
#
_entry.id   AF-A0A438IN04-F1
#
_cell.length_a   1.000
_cell.length_b   1.000
_cell.length_c   1.000
_cell.angle_alpha   90.00
_cell.angle_beta   90.00
_cell.angle_gamma   90.00
#
_symmetry.space_group_name_H-M   'P 1'
#
loop_
_entity.id
_entity.type
_entity.pdbx_description
1 polymer ?
#
loop_
_entity_poly.entity_id
_entity_poly.type
_entity_poly.pdbx_seq_one_letter_code
_entity_poly.pdbx_strand_id
1 'polypeptide(L)'
;MKAVTTKSTITIPPPNSSGASAIRVHAKTVWFAEMESTLLEMLREGKCEPDVWTMNSTLRAFGSSGQIETMEKCYEKFQSAGIEPNIKTFNILLDSYGKAEKYEKMSAMEYLFRLMRSERIKPSCVTLCSLVRAYGRAGKAEKIGGVLRFIENSDVMLDIVFFNCLVDAYGRLGCFAEMKGVLEMMKKKGCKPDKITYRTMIKAYKIGGMTSCAKELQGLMRMPDETRLEMGKPDFR
;
A
#
# COMPACT_ATOMS: atom_id res chain seq x y z
N MET A 1 -3.18 58.29 -19.47
CA MET A 1 -2.56 57.10 -18.87
C MET A 1 -3.34 55.87 -19.32
N LYS A 2 -2.78 55.04 -20.20
CA LYS A 2 -3.36 53.74 -20.58
C LYS A 2 -2.34 52.67 -20.20
N ALA A 3 -2.74 51.78 -19.30
CA ALA A 3 -1.91 50.67 -18.82
C ALA A 3 -1.77 49.61 -19.92
N VAL A 4 -0.53 49.30 -20.27
CA VAL A 4 -0.16 48.23 -21.19
C VAL A 4 -0.21 46.92 -20.42
N THR A 5 -1.16 46.05 -20.76
CA THR A 5 -1.21 44.66 -20.32
C THR A 5 -0.15 43.84 -21.04
N THR A 6 0.93 43.53 -20.35
CA THR A 6 1.98 42.60 -20.81
C THR A 6 1.46 41.17 -20.67
N LYS A 7 1.10 40.52 -21.79
CA LYS A 7 0.93 39.07 -21.84
C LYS A 7 2.31 38.42 -21.73
N SER A 8 2.59 37.76 -20.62
CA SER A 8 3.79 36.93 -20.46
C SER A 8 3.62 35.66 -21.29
N THR A 9 4.20 35.67 -22.50
CA THR A 9 4.32 34.51 -23.37
C THR A 9 5.29 33.52 -22.74
N ILE A 10 4.79 32.33 -22.37
CA ILE A 10 5.61 31.23 -21.83
C ILE A 10 6.42 30.62 -22.99
N THR A 11 7.73 30.88 -22.99
CA THR A 11 8.68 30.26 -23.92
C THR A 11 8.94 28.82 -23.51
N ILE A 12 8.54 27.86 -24.35
CA ILE A 12 8.74 26.42 -24.11
C ILE A 12 10.16 26.05 -24.58
N PRO A 13 11.06 25.55 -23.71
CA PRO A 13 12.38 25.10 -24.11
C PRO A 13 12.34 23.74 -24.84
N PRO A 14 13.32 23.43 -25.73
CA PRO A 14 13.29 22.26 -26.61
C PRO A 14 13.49 20.92 -25.85
N PRO A 15 13.06 19.79 -26.45
CA PRO A 15 12.90 18.52 -25.77
C PRO A 15 14.21 17.73 -25.74
N ASN A 16 15.02 17.97 -24.72
CA ASN A 16 16.06 17.05 -24.29
C ASN A 16 15.40 16.16 -23.23
N SER A 17 15.87 14.94 -22.97
CA SER A 17 15.22 13.93 -22.07
C SER A 17 14.89 14.40 -20.64
N SER A 18 15.33 15.59 -20.22
CA SER A 18 14.95 16.33 -19.00
C SER A 18 13.67 17.18 -19.13
N GLY A 19 13.27 17.56 -20.35
CA GLY A 19 12.10 18.39 -20.64
C GLY A 19 10.78 17.63 -20.51
N ALA A 20 10.72 16.37 -20.94
CA ALA A 20 9.51 15.56 -20.80
C ALA A 20 9.18 15.21 -19.34
N SER A 21 10.20 14.99 -18.51
CA SER A 21 10.04 14.84 -17.06
C SER A 21 9.65 16.16 -16.41
N ALA A 22 10.25 17.29 -16.80
CA ALA A 22 9.88 18.62 -16.32
C ALA A 22 8.44 19.01 -16.70
N ILE A 23 8.02 18.79 -17.95
CA ILE A 23 6.64 19.03 -18.42
C ILE A 23 5.66 18.14 -17.66
N ARG A 24 5.99 16.85 -17.49
CA ARG A 24 5.12 15.92 -16.75
C ARG A 24 5.02 16.28 -15.27
N VAL A 25 6.12 16.71 -14.65
CA VAL A 25 6.13 17.20 -13.27
C VAL A 25 5.33 18.50 -13.17
N HIS A 26 5.54 19.44 -14.09
CA HIS A 26 4.84 20.74 -14.12
C HIS A 26 3.33 20.55 -14.33
N ALA A 27 2.93 19.73 -15.29
CA ALA A 27 1.52 19.38 -15.52
C ALA A 27 0.92 18.71 -14.28
N LYS A 28 1.67 17.82 -13.62
CA LYS A 28 1.22 17.15 -12.40
C LYS A 28 1.07 18.15 -11.23
N THR A 29 1.98 19.12 -11.09
CA THR A 29 1.88 20.16 -10.07
C THR A 29 0.71 21.12 -10.31
N VAL A 30 0.47 21.51 -11.57
CA VAL A 30 -0.66 22.36 -11.96
C VAL A 30 -1.98 21.65 -11.68
N TRP A 31 -2.08 20.38 -12.09
CA TRP A 31 -3.24 19.53 -11.80
C TRP A 31 -3.56 19.47 -10.30
N PHE A 32 -2.55 19.31 -9.44
CA PHE A 32 -2.78 19.26 -7.99
C PHE A 32 -3.23 20.59 -7.41
N ALA A 33 -2.69 21.72 -7.89
CA ALA A 33 -3.11 23.04 -7.47
C ALA A 33 -4.56 23.33 -7.90
N GLU A 34 -4.93 22.96 -9.12
CA GLU A 34 -6.32 23.06 -9.61
C GLU A 34 -7.26 22.16 -8.78
N MET A 35 -6.85 20.94 -8.46
CA MET A 35 -7.64 20.01 -7.64
C MET A 35 -7.84 20.54 -6.22
N GLU A 36 -6.80 21.14 -5.61
CA GLU A 36 -6.92 21.78 -4.29
C GLU A 36 -7.81 23.03 -4.33
N SER A 37 -7.67 23.88 -5.35
CA SER A 37 -8.50 25.06 -5.55
C SER A 37 -9.98 24.69 -5.72
N THR A 38 -10.25 23.70 -6.57
CA THR A 38 -11.61 23.19 -6.82
C THR A 38 -12.22 22.62 -5.54
N LEU A 39 -11.45 21.87 -4.76
CA LEU A 39 -11.91 21.36 -3.47
C LEU A 39 -12.26 22.48 -2.49
N LEU A 40 -11.43 23.53 -2.41
CA LEU A 40 -11.68 24.68 -1.55
C LEU A 40 -12.93 25.45 -1.99
N GLU A 41 -13.15 25.60 -3.29
CA GLU A 41 -14.37 26.22 -3.84
C GLU A 41 -15.61 25.40 -3.52
N MET A 42 -15.57 24.06 -3.70
CA MET A 42 -16.68 23.17 -3.33
C MET A 42 -17.03 23.26 -1.83
N LEU A 43 -16.02 23.31 -0.96
CA LEU A 43 -16.20 23.42 0.49
C LEU A 43 -16.70 24.82 0.93
N ARG A 44 -16.42 25.88 0.17
CA ARG A 44 -16.73 27.27 0.55
C ARG A 44 -18.03 27.79 -0.07
N GLU A 45 -18.33 27.43 -1.31
CA GLU A 45 -19.44 28.02 -2.08
C GLU A 45 -20.73 27.22 -2.01
N GLY A 46 -20.71 25.97 -1.51
CA GLY A 46 -21.90 25.14 -1.32
C GLY A 46 -22.64 24.75 -2.61
N LYS A 47 -22.13 25.12 -3.79
CA LYS A 47 -22.76 24.81 -5.09
C LYS A 47 -22.72 23.32 -5.43
N CYS A 48 -21.69 22.61 -4.96
CA CYS A 48 -21.54 21.16 -5.08
C CYS A 48 -20.99 20.62 -3.75
N GLU A 49 -21.79 19.88 -3.00
CA GLU A 49 -21.36 19.30 -1.73
C GLU A 49 -20.39 18.13 -1.98
N PRO A 50 -19.17 18.16 -1.41
CA PRO A 50 -18.29 17.02 -1.49
C PRO A 50 -18.88 15.83 -0.74
N ASP A 51 -18.74 14.66 -1.33
CA ASP A 51 -19.18 13.39 -0.75
C ASP A 51 -17.97 12.48 -0.45
N VAL A 52 -18.27 11.29 0.08
CA VAL A 52 -17.25 10.27 0.37
C VAL A 52 -16.50 9.83 -0.88
N TRP A 53 -17.12 9.92 -2.07
CA TRP A 53 -16.45 9.62 -3.34
C TRP A 53 -15.40 10.68 -3.68
N THR A 54 -15.75 11.96 -3.55
CA THR A 54 -14.84 13.09 -3.72
C THR A 54 -13.66 12.99 -2.76
N MET A 55 -13.93 12.69 -1.49
CA MET A 55 -12.89 12.45 -0.49
C MET A 55 -11.93 11.33 -0.90
N ASN A 56 -12.46 10.14 -1.22
CA ASN A 56 -11.63 9.00 -1.59
C ASN A 56 -10.80 9.26 -2.86
N SER A 57 -11.36 9.96 -3.84
CA SER A 57 -10.67 10.31 -5.08
C SER A 57 -9.52 11.29 -4.83
N THR A 58 -9.79 12.36 -4.08
CA THR A 58 -8.80 13.36 -3.69
C THR A 58 -7.64 12.74 -2.88
N LEU A 59 -7.96 11.97 -1.85
CA LEU A 59 -6.95 11.32 -1.00
C LEU A 59 -6.09 10.34 -1.81
N ARG A 60 -6.69 9.57 -2.72
CA ARG A 60 -5.95 8.63 -3.57
C ARG A 60 -4.99 9.35 -4.51
N ALA A 61 -5.39 10.48 -5.07
CA ALA A 61 -4.56 11.25 -6.00
C ALA A 61 -3.32 11.83 -5.30
N PHE A 62 -3.51 12.46 -4.13
CA PHE A 62 -2.40 13.00 -3.34
C PHE A 62 -1.51 11.89 -2.76
N GLY A 63 -2.12 10.86 -2.18
CA GLY A 63 -1.42 9.73 -1.57
C GLY A 63 -0.56 8.93 -2.56
N SER A 64 -1.10 8.64 -3.75
CA SER A 64 -0.34 7.94 -4.81
C SER A 64 0.82 8.78 -5.39
N SER A 65 0.82 10.09 -5.11
CA SER A 65 1.85 11.02 -5.54
C SER A 65 2.86 11.36 -4.46
N GLY A 66 2.74 10.74 -3.27
CA GLY A 66 3.65 10.96 -2.15
C GLY A 66 3.44 12.29 -1.41
N GLN A 67 2.41 13.07 -1.78
CA GLN A 67 2.04 14.32 -1.12
C GLN A 67 1.21 14.02 0.15
N ILE A 68 1.85 13.35 1.11
CA ILE A 68 1.20 12.85 2.32
C ILE A 68 0.69 14.00 3.20
N GLU A 69 1.45 15.09 3.30
CA GLU A 69 1.07 16.25 4.09
C GLU A 69 -0.20 16.93 3.54
N THR A 70 -0.30 17.07 2.21
CA THR A 70 -1.48 17.63 1.55
C THR A 70 -2.67 16.68 1.69
N MET A 71 -2.45 15.37 1.56
CA MET A 71 -3.48 14.35 1.78
C MET A 71 -4.07 14.44 3.19
N GLU A 72 -3.23 14.59 4.22
CA GLU A 72 -3.65 14.77 5.62
C GLU A 72 -4.51 16.02 5.81
N LYS A 73 -4.05 17.17 5.29
CA LYS A 73 -4.82 18.42 5.34
C LYS A 73 -6.17 18.30 4.63
N CYS A 74 -6.22 17.61 3.49
CA CYS A 74 -7.49 17.34 2.81
C CYS A 74 -8.41 16.47 3.66
N TYR A 75 -7.87 15.42 4.29
CA TYR A 75 -8.64 14.55 5.17
C TYR A 75 -9.27 15.33 6.34
N GLU A 76 -8.49 16.18 7.02
CA GLU A 76 -8.99 17.05 8.09
C GLU A 76 -10.10 17.99 7.61
N LYS A 77 -9.95 18.58 6.42
CA LYS A 77 -10.99 19.42 5.80
C LYS A 77 -12.28 18.64 5.55
N PHE A 78 -12.21 17.43 5.01
CA PHE A 78 -13.40 16.58 4.80
C PHE A 78 -14.07 16.21 6.13
N GLN A 79 -13.29 15.90 7.17
CA GLN A 79 -13.83 15.65 8.51
C GLN A 79 -14.52 16.88 9.10
N SER A 80 -13.92 18.07 8.95
CA SER A 80 -14.52 19.33 9.43
C SER A 80 -15.80 19.71 8.68
N ALA A 81 -15.95 19.24 7.44
CA ALA A 81 -17.16 19.37 6.64
C ALA A 81 -18.22 18.30 6.98
N GLY A 82 -17.99 17.45 7.97
CA GLY A 82 -18.94 16.42 8.41
C GLY A 82 -18.99 15.18 7.52
N ILE A 83 -18.01 14.99 6.62
CA ILE A 83 -17.98 13.82 5.73
C ILE A 83 -17.33 12.65 6.46
N GLU A 84 -18.12 11.62 6.72
CA GLU A 84 -17.66 10.45 7.47
C GLU A 84 -16.77 9.52 6.61
N PRO A 85 -15.60 9.12 7.13
CA PRO A 85 -14.73 8.17 6.45
C PRO A 85 -15.34 6.78 6.41
N ASN A 86 -15.02 6.03 5.35
CA ASN A 86 -15.38 4.61 5.25
C ASN A 86 -14.13 3.74 5.11
N ILE A 87 -14.34 2.43 5.03
CA ILE A 87 -13.24 1.46 4.87
C ILE A 87 -12.31 1.75 3.69
N LYS A 88 -12.84 2.31 2.59
CA LYS A 88 -12.01 2.69 1.43
C LYS A 88 -11.12 3.88 1.76
N THR A 89 -11.63 4.86 2.53
CA THR A 89 -10.88 6.01 3.02
C THR A 89 -9.68 5.58 3.84
N PHE A 90 -9.90 4.74 4.85
CA PHE A 90 -8.80 4.20 5.68
C PHE A 90 -7.80 3.37 4.86
N ASN A 91 -8.27 2.54 3.93
CA ASN A 91 -7.38 1.77 3.07
C ASN A 91 -6.50 2.65 2.17
N ILE A 92 -7.02 3.77 1.66
CA ILE A 92 -6.25 4.74 0.87
C ILE A 92 -5.19 5.41 1.74
N LEU A 93 -5.56 5.88 2.93
CA LEU A 93 -4.63 6.52 3.85
C LEU A 93 -3.50 5.55 4.23
N LEU A 94 -3.83 4.34 4.69
CA LEU A 94 -2.87 3.31 5.09
C LEU A 94 -1.93 2.88 3.94
N ASP A 95 -2.47 2.67 2.73
CA ASP A 95 -1.64 2.33 1.56
C ASP A 95 -0.68 3.46 1.19
N SER A 96 -1.15 4.72 1.29
CA SER A 96 -0.34 5.90 0.99
C SER A 96 0.79 6.09 2.00
N TYR A 97 0.50 5.95 3.30
CA TYR A 97 1.53 5.97 4.33
C TYR A 97 2.53 4.83 4.19
N GLY A 98 2.07 3.61 3.89
CA GLY A 98 2.93 2.45 3.67
C GLY A 98 3.86 2.60 2.47
N LYS A 99 3.44 3.33 1.44
CA LYS A 99 4.25 3.62 0.23
C LYS A 99 5.22 4.77 0.40
N ALA A 100 4.90 5.74 1.26
CA ALA A 100 5.72 6.93 1.43
C ALA A 100 7.10 6.64 2.04
N GLU A 101 7.32 5.45 2.62
CA GLU A 101 8.53 5.05 3.35
C GLU A 101 8.95 6.06 4.45
N LYS A 102 8.05 6.98 4.81
CA LYS A 102 8.18 7.94 5.90
C LYS A 102 7.87 7.21 7.20
N TYR A 103 8.89 6.58 7.80
CA TYR A 103 8.75 5.81 9.04
C TYR A 103 8.17 6.62 10.19
N GLU A 104 8.35 7.94 10.19
CA GLU A 104 7.73 8.87 11.14
C GLU A 104 6.20 8.82 11.14
N LYS A 105 5.59 8.45 9.99
CA LYS A 105 4.15 8.31 9.85
C LYS A 105 3.62 6.92 10.23
N MET A 106 4.48 6.04 10.76
CA MET A 106 4.04 4.74 11.30
C MET A 106 3.06 4.91 12.47
N SER A 107 3.30 5.90 13.34
CA SER A 107 2.40 6.25 14.44
C SER A 107 1.03 6.71 13.92
N ALA A 108 0.99 7.39 12.76
CA ALA A 108 -0.25 7.80 12.11
C ALA A 108 -1.02 6.59 11.56
N MET A 109 -0.36 5.61 10.94
CA MET A 109 -1.01 4.35 10.53
C MET A 109 -1.61 3.59 11.71
N GLU A 110 -0.89 3.52 12.84
CA GLU A 110 -1.38 2.87 14.06
C GLU A 110 -2.55 3.63 14.68
N TYR A 111 -2.49 4.96 14.67
CA TYR A 111 -3.62 5.79 15.06
C TYR A 111 -4.84 5.52 14.18
N LEU A 112 -4.69 5.51 12.85
CA LEU A 112 -5.79 5.23 11.92
C LEU A 112 -6.38 3.83 12.11
N PHE A 113 -5.53 2.83 12.33
CA PHE A 113 -6.02 1.48 12.60
C PHE A 113 -6.80 1.39 13.93
N ARG A 114 -6.39 2.13 14.96
CA ARG A 114 -7.15 2.24 16.22
C ARG A 114 -8.45 3.04 16.04
N LEU A 115 -8.41 4.14 15.29
CA LEU A 115 -9.57 4.99 15.02
C LEU A 115 -10.67 4.22 14.27
N MET A 116 -10.27 3.50 13.22
CA MET A 116 -11.16 2.62 12.47
C MET A 116 -11.89 1.62 13.39
N ARG A 117 -11.18 1.07 14.39
CA ARG A 117 -11.75 0.15 15.37
C ARG A 117 -12.68 0.86 16.37
N SER A 118 -12.34 2.05 16.85
CA SER A 118 -13.21 2.82 17.75
C SER A 118 -14.51 3.25 17.07
N GLU A 119 -14.45 3.51 15.76
CA GLU A 119 -15.61 3.82 14.91
C GLU A 119 -16.40 2.56 14.50
N ARG A 120 -16.06 1.38 15.04
CA ARG A 120 -16.69 0.08 14.73
C ARG A 120 -16.59 -0.32 13.25
N ILE A 121 -15.67 0.26 12.50
CA ILE A 121 -15.38 -0.10 11.11
C ILE A 121 -14.45 -1.32 11.13
N LYS A 122 -14.90 -2.45 10.60
CA LYS A 122 -14.11 -3.69 10.58
C LYS A 122 -12.96 -3.60 9.56
N PRO A 123 -11.69 -3.82 9.96
CA PRO A 123 -10.58 -3.97 9.02
C PRO A 123 -10.85 -5.06 7.99
N SER A 124 -10.52 -4.81 6.72
CA SER A 124 -10.60 -5.83 5.67
C SER A 124 -9.22 -6.42 5.38
N CYS A 125 -9.19 -7.49 4.58
CA CYS A 125 -7.96 -8.08 4.05
C CYS A 125 -7.02 -7.02 3.44
N VAL A 126 -7.57 -6.03 2.74
CA VAL A 126 -6.81 -4.92 2.13
C VAL A 126 -6.15 -4.05 3.21
N THR A 127 -6.87 -3.72 4.28
CA THR A 127 -6.36 -2.96 5.43
C THR A 127 -5.15 -3.68 6.04
N LEU A 128 -5.28 -4.98 6.28
CA LEU A 128 -4.24 -5.80 6.89
C LEU A 128 -3.02 -5.97 5.96
N CYS A 129 -3.25 -6.11 4.64
CA CYS A 129 -2.18 -6.11 3.65
C CYS A 129 -1.36 -4.81 3.70
N SER A 130 -2.01 -3.65 3.78
CA SER A 130 -1.33 -2.35 3.83
C SER A 130 -0.45 -2.24 5.07
N LEU A 131 -0.95 -2.66 6.23
CA LEU A 131 -0.19 -2.69 7.48
C LEU A 131 1.03 -3.61 7.41
N VAL A 132 0.86 -4.86 6.95
CA VAL A 132 1.96 -5.82 6.80
C VAL A 132 3.04 -5.28 5.84
N ARG A 133 2.63 -4.71 4.70
CA ARG A 133 3.55 -4.10 3.74
C ARG A 133 4.34 -2.94 4.36
N ALA A 134 3.67 -2.07 5.11
CA ALA A 134 4.29 -0.94 5.80
C ALA A 134 5.29 -1.42 6.85
N TYR A 135 4.92 -2.37 7.71
CA TYR A 135 5.81 -2.91 8.74
C TYR A 135 7.01 -3.65 8.15
N GLY A 136 6.81 -4.41 7.07
CA GLY A 136 7.89 -5.09 6.35
C GLY A 136 8.91 -4.11 5.75
N ARG A 137 8.47 -2.97 5.21
CA ARG A 137 9.37 -1.91 4.74
C ARG A 137 10.11 -1.22 5.88
N ALA A 138 9.45 -1.04 7.01
CA ALA A 138 9.99 -0.35 8.18
C ALA A 138 10.90 -1.17 9.08
N GLY A 139 11.18 -2.42 8.75
CA GLY A 139 12.01 -3.25 9.62
C GLY A 139 11.30 -3.73 10.88
N LYS A 140 9.96 -3.61 10.98
CA LYS A 140 9.18 -3.82 12.22
C LYS A 140 8.52 -5.20 12.24
N ALA A 141 9.33 -6.26 12.31
CA ALA A 141 8.86 -7.65 12.31
C ALA A 141 7.88 -7.96 13.46
N GLU A 142 8.13 -7.36 14.64
CA GLU A 142 7.32 -7.54 15.85
C GLU A 142 5.87 -7.08 15.66
N LYS A 143 5.66 -6.04 14.84
CA LYS A 143 4.33 -5.49 14.56
C LYS A 143 3.52 -6.37 13.61
N ILE A 144 4.18 -7.09 12.70
CA ILE A 144 3.54 -8.09 11.84
C ILE A 144 2.92 -9.20 12.70
N GLY A 145 3.61 -9.64 13.76
CA GLY A 145 3.05 -10.59 14.72
C GLY A 145 1.79 -10.07 15.43
N GLY A 146 1.71 -8.77 15.69
CA GLY A 146 0.49 -8.14 16.21
C GLY A 146 -0.69 -8.20 15.25
N VAL A 147 -0.44 -8.00 13.95
CA VAL A 147 -1.47 -8.15 12.90
C VAL A 147 -1.95 -9.60 12.80
N LEU A 148 -1.05 -10.58 12.87
CA LEU A 148 -1.40 -12.00 12.86
C LEU A 148 -2.28 -12.39 14.05
N ARG A 149 -1.96 -11.93 15.27
CA ARG A 149 -2.82 -12.13 16.44
C ARG A 149 -4.19 -11.50 16.28
N PHE A 150 -4.27 -10.34 15.64
CA PHE A 150 -5.58 -9.72 15.34
C PHE A 150 -6.40 -10.61 14.40
N ILE A 151 -5.77 -11.17 13.36
CA ILE A 151 -6.43 -12.08 12.42
C ILE A 151 -6.99 -13.31 13.12
N GLU A 152 -6.20 -13.94 13.99
CA GLU A 152 -6.62 -15.13 14.76
C GLU A 152 -7.88 -14.87 15.60
N ASN A 153 -8.04 -13.63 16.08
CA ASN A 153 -9.18 -13.20 16.90
C ASN A 153 -10.26 -12.47 16.09
N SER A 154 -10.24 -12.55 14.76
CA SER A 154 -11.21 -11.89 13.88
C SER A 154 -11.79 -12.83 12.85
N ASP A 155 -12.96 -12.45 12.33
CA ASP A 155 -13.68 -13.13 11.25
C ASP A 155 -13.20 -12.71 9.85
N VAL A 156 -12.03 -12.06 9.75
CA VAL A 156 -11.52 -11.55 8.46
C VAL A 156 -11.09 -12.71 7.57
N MET A 157 -11.76 -12.84 6.42
CA MET A 157 -11.37 -13.77 5.37
C MET A 157 -10.09 -13.28 4.69
N LEU A 158 -9.03 -14.07 4.83
CA LEU A 158 -7.75 -13.82 4.18
C LEU A 158 -7.73 -14.44 2.77
N ASP A 159 -7.09 -13.76 1.84
CA ASP A 159 -6.88 -14.23 0.48
C ASP A 159 -5.39 -14.54 0.21
N ILE A 160 -5.12 -15.07 -0.98
CA ILE A 160 -3.75 -15.34 -1.43
C ILE A 160 -2.87 -14.09 -1.50
N VAL A 161 -3.48 -12.92 -1.71
CA VAL A 161 -2.77 -11.64 -1.81
C VAL A 161 -2.19 -11.26 -0.45
N PHE A 162 -2.93 -11.48 0.64
CA PHE A 162 -2.45 -11.25 2.00
C PHE A 162 -1.28 -12.18 2.36
N PHE A 163 -1.37 -13.46 2.04
CA PHE A 163 -0.26 -14.38 2.31
C PHE A 163 0.98 -14.04 1.47
N ASN A 164 0.81 -13.68 0.19
CA ASN A 164 1.92 -13.18 -0.63
C ASN A 164 2.52 -11.89 -0.04
N CYS A 165 1.70 -11.03 0.55
CA CYS A 165 2.14 -9.83 1.25
C CYS A 165 2.97 -10.17 2.51
N LEU A 166 2.57 -11.17 3.29
CA LEU A 166 3.34 -11.67 4.44
C LEU A 166 4.69 -12.27 4.02
N VAL A 167 4.70 -13.08 2.95
CA VAL A 167 5.92 -13.66 2.41
C VAL A 167 6.91 -12.58 1.96
N ASP A 168 6.43 -11.57 1.22
CA ASP A 168 7.28 -10.43 0.81
C ASP A 168 7.81 -9.65 2.02
N ALA A 169 6.97 -9.40 3.02
CA ALA A 169 7.36 -8.67 4.22
C ALA A 169 8.44 -9.41 5.02
N TYR A 170 8.21 -10.69 5.37
CA TYR A 170 9.21 -11.49 6.09
C TYR A 170 10.48 -11.72 5.28
N GLY A 171 10.36 -11.90 3.96
CA GLY A 171 11.50 -12.05 3.07
C GLY A 171 12.42 -10.83 3.03
N ARG A 172 11.85 -9.62 3.05
CA ARG A 172 12.63 -8.36 3.15
C ARG A 172 13.33 -8.20 4.49
N LEU A 173 12.69 -8.67 5.56
CA LEU A 173 13.22 -8.61 6.92
C LEU A 173 14.32 -9.65 7.19
N GLY A 174 14.53 -10.61 6.28
CA GLY A 174 15.43 -11.75 6.50
C GLY A 174 14.88 -12.79 7.48
N CYS A 175 13.61 -12.66 7.87
CA CYS A 175 12.89 -13.59 8.75
C CYS A 175 12.45 -14.83 7.97
N PHE A 176 13.43 -15.62 7.51
CA PHE A 176 13.19 -16.74 6.60
C PHE A 176 12.41 -17.90 7.25
N ALA A 177 12.53 -18.08 8.56
CA ALA A 177 11.76 -19.09 9.29
C ALA A 177 10.26 -18.76 9.28
N GLU A 178 9.91 -17.52 9.60
CA GLU A 178 8.56 -16.99 9.56
C GLU A 178 8.01 -17.01 8.13
N MET A 179 8.83 -16.63 7.14
CA MET A 179 8.48 -16.69 5.72
C MET A 179 8.09 -18.12 5.30
N LYS A 180 8.84 -19.15 5.72
CA LYS A 180 8.46 -20.56 5.50
C LYS A 180 7.17 -20.92 6.24
N GLY A 181 7.02 -20.46 7.48
CA GLY A 181 5.82 -20.65 8.29
C GLY A 181 4.54 -20.14 7.61
N VAL A 182 4.63 -19.13 6.73
CA VAL A 182 3.48 -18.65 5.94
C VAL A 182 2.89 -19.75 5.06
N LEU A 183 3.69 -20.66 4.49
CA LEU A 183 3.18 -21.76 3.66
C LEU A 183 2.29 -22.72 4.47
N GLU A 184 2.69 -23.00 5.71
CA GLU A 184 1.89 -23.82 6.62
C GLU A 184 0.61 -23.09 7.05
N MET A 185 0.67 -21.77 7.25
CA MET A 185 -0.53 -20.96 7.53
C MET A 185 -1.51 -20.99 6.35
N MET A 186 -1.02 -20.87 5.11
CA MET A 186 -1.85 -20.97 3.90
C MET A 186 -2.56 -22.32 3.86
N LYS A 187 -1.82 -23.42 4.09
CA LYS A 187 -2.38 -24.77 4.10
C LYS A 187 -3.47 -24.94 5.18
N LYS A 188 -3.22 -24.48 6.41
CA LYS A 188 -4.21 -24.53 7.50
C LYS A 188 -5.48 -23.75 7.20
N LYS A 189 -5.37 -22.64 6.46
CA LYS A 189 -6.50 -21.80 6.04
C LYS A 189 -7.13 -22.26 4.71
N GLY A 190 -6.68 -23.37 4.14
CA GLY A 190 -7.21 -23.91 2.88
C GLY A 190 -6.78 -23.14 1.63
N CYS A 191 -5.80 -22.25 1.74
CA CYS A 191 -5.22 -21.52 0.60
C CYS A 191 -4.01 -22.27 0.05
N LYS A 192 -3.93 -22.46 -1.27
CA LYS A 192 -2.76 -23.07 -1.92
C LYS A 192 -1.78 -21.98 -2.36
N PRO A 193 -0.47 -22.10 -2.05
CA PRO A 193 0.57 -21.23 -2.60
C PRO A 193 0.55 -21.22 -4.13
N ASP A 194 0.72 -20.05 -4.74
CA ASP A 194 0.77 -19.90 -6.20
C ASP A 194 2.20 -19.63 -6.71
N LYS A 195 2.31 -19.42 -8.03
CA LYS A 195 3.59 -19.08 -8.66
C LYS A 195 4.17 -17.77 -8.10
N ILE A 196 3.33 -16.84 -7.66
CA ILE A 196 3.77 -15.55 -7.08
C ILE A 196 4.38 -15.79 -5.70
N THR A 197 3.77 -16.63 -4.86
CA THR A 197 4.29 -17.02 -3.53
C THR A 197 5.72 -17.54 -3.65
N TYR A 198 5.92 -18.57 -4.48
CA TYR A 198 7.24 -19.20 -4.62
C TYR A 198 8.27 -18.27 -5.27
N ARG A 199 7.90 -17.49 -6.29
CA ARG A 199 8.79 -16.49 -6.88
C ARG A 199 9.26 -15.46 -5.85
N THR A 200 8.36 -15.04 -4.97
CA THR A 200 8.65 -14.07 -3.91
C THR A 200 9.64 -14.66 -2.90
N MET A 201 9.41 -15.90 -2.45
CA MET A 201 10.36 -16.62 -1.58
C MET A 201 11.74 -16.80 -2.22
N ILE A 202 11.79 -17.24 -3.48
CA ILE A 202 13.06 -17.43 -4.22
C ILE A 202 13.82 -16.11 -4.31
N LYS A 203 13.13 -15.00 -4.61
CA LYS A 203 13.73 -13.67 -4.65
C LYS A 203 14.32 -13.31 -3.28
N ALA A 204 13.57 -13.50 -2.21
CA ALA A 204 14.02 -13.20 -0.85
C ALA A 204 15.25 -14.04 -0.46
N TYR A 205 15.25 -15.35 -0.72
CA TYR A 205 16.40 -16.22 -0.44
C TYR A 205 17.66 -15.84 -1.21
N LYS A 206 17.51 -15.44 -2.48
CA LYS A 206 18.66 -14.96 -3.28
C LYS A 206 19.27 -13.69 -2.67
N ILE A 207 18.43 -12.75 -2.25
CA ILE A 207 18.88 -11.50 -1.61
C ILE A 207 19.55 -11.80 -0.26
N GLY A 208 19.02 -12.75 0.51
CA GLY A 208 19.60 -13.18 1.79
C GLY A 208 20.77 -14.16 1.72
N GLY A 209 21.31 -14.46 0.53
CA GLY A 209 22.44 -15.39 0.36
C GLY A 209 22.11 -16.88 0.53
N MET A 210 20.85 -17.24 0.79
CA MET A 210 20.38 -18.63 0.95
C MET A 210 20.16 -19.32 -0.40
N THR A 211 21.22 -19.44 -1.19
CA THR A 211 21.15 -19.95 -2.58
C THR A 211 20.71 -21.41 -2.68
N SER A 212 20.96 -22.24 -1.67
CA SER A 212 20.49 -23.63 -1.59
C SER A 212 18.95 -23.70 -1.56
N CYS A 213 18.33 -23.00 -0.60
CA CYS A 213 16.86 -22.90 -0.48
C CYS A 213 16.21 -22.33 -1.76
N ALA A 214 16.87 -21.36 -2.40
CA ALA A 214 16.38 -20.79 -3.65
C ALA A 214 16.42 -21.77 -4.83
N LYS A 215 17.41 -22.67 -4.88
CA LYS A 215 17.54 -23.71 -5.92
C LYS A 215 16.53 -24.83 -5.70
N GLU A 216 16.35 -25.25 -4.45
CA GLU A 216 15.37 -26.28 -4.08
C GLU A 216 13.95 -25.87 -4.49
N LEU A 217 13.52 -24.65 -4.13
CA LEU A 217 12.21 -24.12 -4.54
C LEU A 217 12.09 -23.97 -6.05
N GLN A 218 13.17 -23.62 -6.77
CA GLN A 218 13.15 -23.59 -8.23
C GLN A 218 12.98 -24.97 -8.85
N GLY A 219 13.61 -26.00 -8.27
CA GLY A 219 13.43 -27.40 -8.66
C GLY A 219 11.96 -27.81 -8.51
N LEU A 220 11.36 -27.51 -7.36
CA LEU A 220 9.95 -27.79 -7.07
C LEU A 220 9.00 -27.08 -8.05
N MET A 221 9.32 -25.86 -8.50
CA MET A 221 8.50 -25.13 -9.48
C MET A 221 8.63 -25.63 -10.92
N ARG A 222 9.71 -26.36 -11.26
CA ARG A 222 9.95 -26.89 -12.62
C ARG A 222 9.28 -28.24 -12.87
N MET A 223 8.74 -28.87 -11.82
CA MET A 223 8.00 -30.13 -11.94
C MET A 223 6.59 -29.88 -12.51
N PRO A 224 6.11 -30.71 -13.47
CA PRO A 224 4.74 -30.64 -14.00
C PRO A 224 3.67 -30.84 -12.91
N ASP A 225 2.50 -30.24 -13.06
CA ASP A 225 1.43 -30.21 -12.03
C ASP A 225 0.92 -31.61 -11.59
N GLU A 226 1.15 -32.66 -12.38
CA GLU A 226 0.69 -34.03 -12.10
C GLU A 226 1.41 -34.70 -10.90
N THR A 227 2.61 -34.24 -10.51
CA THR A 227 3.36 -34.84 -9.38
C THR A 227 3.09 -34.18 -8.02
N ARG A 228 2.29 -33.10 -7.97
CA ARG A 228 2.03 -32.32 -6.74
C ARG A 228 1.04 -32.99 -5.77
N LEU A 229 0.33 -34.02 -6.21
CA LEU A 229 -0.65 -34.74 -5.40
C LEU A 229 -0.09 -35.96 -4.67
N GLU A 230 1.09 -36.47 -5.05
CA GLU A 230 1.58 -37.76 -4.53
C GLU A 230 2.88 -37.72 -3.71
N MET A 231 3.66 -36.63 -3.72
CA MET A 231 4.91 -36.63 -2.96
C MET A 231 4.76 -35.94 -1.60
N GLY A 232 4.82 -36.78 -0.56
CA GLY A 232 4.96 -36.38 0.83
C GLY A 232 6.09 -35.37 1.06
N LYS A 233 5.92 -34.60 2.14
CA LYS A 233 6.77 -33.54 2.66
C LYS A 233 8.27 -33.67 2.32
N PRO A 234 8.97 -32.58 1.96
CA PRO A 234 10.42 -32.56 2.10
C PRO A 234 10.77 -32.64 3.60
N ASP A 235 11.66 -33.56 3.94
CA ASP A 235 12.23 -33.70 5.28
C ASP A 235 13.29 -32.60 5.48
N PHE A 236 13.02 -31.70 6.42
CA PHE A 236 13.88 -30.56 6.74
C PHE A 236 14.43 -30.73 8.16
N ARG A 237 15.54 -31.47 8.26
CA ARG A 237 16.46 -31.36 9.40
C ARG A 237 17.37 -30.15 9.22
#